data_AF-A0A1H3TVW0-F1
#
_entry.id   AF-A0A1H3TVW0-F1
#
_cell.length_a   1.000
_cell.length_b   1.000
_cell.length_c   1.000
_cell.angle_alpha   90.00
_cell.angle_beta   90.00
_cell.angle_gamma   90.00
#
_symmetry.space_group_name_H-M   'P 1'
#
loop_
_entity.id
_entity.type
_entity.pdbx_description
1 polymer ?
#
loop_
_entity_poly.entity_id
_entity_poly.type
_entity_poly.pdbx_seq_one_letter_code
_entity_poly.pdbx_strand_id
1 'polypeptide(L)'
;MPPIICASSPKRLAAFCAKQGYSGKKPAAVLLARLRSAPAGTTDPDLSEGARVAVLAQVGVITALNTAIKDLDRAIAEKIDAHPDGEIFRSFPRAGTVNAAQILAEWGDAREAFGHPDAIAALAGITPVTKASGKQRGVSFRWACNKRLRQAITTFADNSRHASPWA
;
A
#
# COMPACT_ATOMS: atom_id res chain seq x y z
N MET A 1 -9.71 29.25 19.05
CA MET A 1 -10.19 28.44 17.91
C MET A 1 -9.30 28.74 16.70
N PRO A 2 -8.51 27.79 16.18
CA PRO A 2 -7.58 28.09 15.10
C PRO A 2 -8.35 28.53 13.84
N PRO A 3 -7.92 29.58 13.13
CA PRO A 3 -8.71 30.28 12.12
C PRO A 3 -8.97 29.48 10.82
N ILE A 4 -8.31 28.33 10.66
CA ILE A 4 -8.28 27.61 9.38
C ILE A 4 -9.59 26.84 9.09
N ILE A 5 -10.25 26.29 10.12
CA ILE A 5 -11.49 25.50 9.93
C ILE A 5 -12.72 26.43 9.76
N CYS A 6 -12.68 27.63 10.35
CA CYS A 6 -13.83 28.52 10.35
C CYS A 6 -14.11 29.16 8.97
N ALA A 7 -13.07 29.33 8.15
CA ALA A 7 -13.14 30.04 6.86
C ALA A 7 -13.45 29.15 5.64
N SER A 8 -13.57 27.82 5.78
CA SER A 8 -13.84 26.94 4.63
C SER A 8 -15.32 26.93 4.23
N SER A 9 -15.62 27.21 2.96
CA SER A 9 -16.97 27.03 2.39
C SER A 9 -17.26 25.55 2.06
N PRO A 10 -18.53 25.13 1.98
CA PRO A 10 -18.87 23.77 1.55
C PRO A 10 -18.25 23.38 0.21
N LYS A 11 -18.14 24.33 -0.72
CA LYS A 11 -17.49 24.14 -2.04
C LYS A 11 -16.00 23.83 -1.90
N ARG A 12 -15.29 24.55 -1.02
CA ARG A 12 -13.86 24.32 -0.77
C ARG A 12 -13.62 22.96 -0.10
N LEU A 13 -14.49 22.58 0.85
CA LEU A 13 -14.41 21.28 1.49
C LEU A 13 -14.75 20.13 0.52
N ALA A 14 -15.73 20.31 -0.37
CA ALA A 14 -16.03 19.34 -1.42
C ALA A 14 -14.83 19.13 -2.36
N ALA A 15 -14.20 20.22 -2.82
CA ALA A 15 -13.00 20.14 -3.65
C ALA A 15 -11.84 19.44 -2.95
N PHE A 16 -11.65 19.71 -1.64
CA PHE A 16 -10.66 18.99 -0.83
C PHE A 16 -10.98 17.50 -0.74
N CYS A 17 -12.20 17.13 -0.39
CA CYS A 17 -12.64 15.73 -0.30
C CYS A 17 -12.45 14.99 -1.63
N ALA A 18 -12.79 15.62 -2.76
CA ALA A 18 -12.58 15.04 -4.09
C ALA A 18 -11.09 14.83 -4.38
N LYS A 19 -10.25 15.86 -4.13
CA LYS A 19 -8.80 15.79 -4.33
C LYS A 19 -8.15 14.69 -3.48
N GLN A 20 -8.65 14.46 -2.28
CA GLN A 20 -8.12 13.46 -1.34
C GLN A 20 -8.80 12.09 -1.46
N GLY A 21 -9.69 11.87 -2.44
CA GLY A 21 -10.35 10.58 -2.64
C GLY A 21 -11.26 10.15 -1.48
N TYR A 22 -11.91 11.10 -0.79
CA TYR A 22 -12.77 10.81 0.35
C TYR A 22 -13.94 9.88 -0.04
N SER A 23 -13.98 8.69 0.57
CA SER A 23 -14.96 7.63 0.27
C SER A 23 -16.13 7.56 1.26
N GLY A 24 -16.19 8.43 2.27
CA GLY A 24 -17.19 8.35 3.34
C GLY A 24 -18.62 8.79 2.96
N LYS A 25 -18.85 9.17 1.69
CA LYS A 25 -20.16 9.50 1.08
C LYS A 25 -21.00 10.57 1.80
N LYS A 26 -20.43 11.30 2.77
CA LYS A 26 -21.14 12.42 3.42
C LYS A 26 -21.00 13.69 2.58
N PRO A 27 -22.10 14.45 2.36
CA PRO A 27 -22.01 15.74 1.69
C PRO A 27 -21.09 16.70 2.44
N ALA A 28 -20.32 17.50 1.71
CA ALA A 28 -19.38 18.46 2.31
C ALA A 28 -20.06 19.44 3.28
N ALA A 29 -21.31 19.83 3.02
CA ALA A 29 -22.08 20.67 3.94
C ALA A 29 -22.29 20.01 5.31
N VAL A 30 -22.55 18.69 5.35
CA VAL A 30 -22.72 17.93 6.60
C VAL A 30 -21.40 17.82 7.35
N LEU A 31 -20.30 17.56 6.63
CA LEU A 31 -18.96 17.52 7.24
C LEU A 31 -18.57 18.88 7.83
N LEU A 32 -18.83 19.96 7.11
CA LEU A 32 -18.57 21.32 7.59
C LEU A 32 -19.43 21.67 8.80
N ALA A 33 -20.71 21.30 8.79
CA ALA A 33 -21.60 21.50 9.94
C ALA A 33 -21.06 20.78 11.18
N ARG A 34 -20.63 19.52 11.04
CA ARG A 34 -20.01 18.75 12.15
C ARG A 34 -18.74 19.40 12.68
N LEU A 35 -17.88 19.90 11.79
CA LEU A 35 -16.65 20.60 12.18
C LEU A 35 -16.95 21.89 12.95
N ARG A 36 -18.01 22.60 12.57
CA ARG A 36 -18.45 23.85 13.24
C ARG A 36 -19.18 23.59 14.55
N SER A 37 -19.91 22.49 14.65
CA SER A 37 -20.63 22.09 15.87
C SER A 37 -19.77 21.29 16.84
N ALA A 38 -18.51 21.01 16.50
CA ALA A 38 -17.60 20.31 17.38
C ALA A 38 -17.39 21.14 18.67
N PRO A 39 -17.42 20.52 19.86
CA PRO A 39 -17.09 21.21 21.09
C PRO A 39 -15.73 21.90 20.97
N ALA A 40 -15.62 23.10 21.53
CA ALA A 40 -14.32 23.76 21.62
C ALA A 40 -13.34 22.82 22.33
N GLY A 41 -12.15 22.64 21.75
CA GLY A 41 -11.06 21.97 22.44
C GLY A 41 -10.68 22.73 23.71
N THR A 42 -9.82 22.12 24.52
CA THR A 42 -9.24 22.79 25.70
C THR A 42 -8.67 24.16 25.31
N THR A 43 -8.90 25.16 26.17
CA THR A 43 -8.36 26.52 26.01
C THR A 43 -7.16 26.76 26.91
N ASP A 44 -6.72 25.74 27.65
CA ASP A 44 -5.50 25.75 28.46
C ASP A 44 -4.29 26.08 27.55
N PRO A 45 -3.60 27.22 27.77
CA PRO A 45 -2.47 27.64 26.94
C PRO A 45 -1.31 26.66 26.94
N ASP A 46 -0.98 26.06 28.10
CA ASP A 46 0.19 25.19 28.25
C ASP A 46 -0.04 23.85 27.55
N LEU A 47 -1.25 23.29 27.72
CA LEU A 47 -1.64 22.07 27.01
C LEU A 47 -1.73 22.30 25.50
N SER A 48 -2.26 23.45 25.07
CA SER A 48 -2.37 23.80 23.66
C SER A 48 -1.01 23.93 22.99
N GLU A 49 -0.04 24.57 23.66
CA GLU A 49 1.32 24.70 23.14
C GLU A 49 2.06 23.36 23.14
N GLY A 50 1.94 22.56 24.20
CA GLY A 50 2.51 21.21 24.24
C GLY A 50 1.98 20.31 23.12
N ALA A 51 0.66 20.32 22.88
CA ALA A 51 0.04 19.59 21.77
C ALA A 51 0.51 20.12 20.40
N ARG A 52 0.63 21.44 20.24
CA ARG A 52 1.16 22.06 19.01
C ARG A 52 2.57 21.57 18.71
N VAL A 53 3.47 21.60 19.70
CA VAL A 53 4.86 21.13 19.53
C VAL A 53 4.90 19.65 19.13
N ALA A 54 4.13 18.80 19.81
CA ALA A 54 4.05 17.38 19.48
C ALA A 54 3.53 17.11 18.06
N VAL A 55 2.47 17.82 17.64
CA VAL A 55 1.91 17.69 16.29
C VAL A 55 2.92 18.18 15.24
N LEU A 56 3.59 19.31 15.46
CA LEU A 56 4.59 19.80 14.51
C LEU A 56 5.77 18.83 14.36
N ALA A 57 6.21 18.19 15.45
CA ALA A 57 7.22 17.15 15.39
C ALA A 57 6.75 15.94 14.55
N GLN A 58 5.53 15.46 14.77
CA GLN A 58 4.94 14.37 13.98
C GLN A 58 4.78 14.73 12.49
N VAL A 59 4.36 15.96 12.19
CA VAL A 59 4.26 16.47 10.82
C VAL A 59 5.64 16.46 10.15
N GLY A 60 6.70 16.82 10.88
CA GLY A 60 8.08 16.73 10.39
C GLY A 60 8.44 15.29 9.98
N VAL A 61 8.15 14.30 10.84
CA VAL A 61 8.41 12.88 10.55
C VAL A 61 7.63 12.40 9.34
N ILE A 62 6.32 12.69 9.27
CA ILE A 62 5.47 12.29 8.14
C ILE A 62 5.96 12.91 6.84
N THR A 63 6.39 14.17 6.87
CA THR A 63 6.92 14.86 5.69
C THR A 63 8.21 14.22 5.18
N ALA A 64 9.12 13.87 6.09
CA ALA A 64 10.35 13.17 5.75
C ALA A 64 10.08 11.79 5.15
N LEU A 65 9.19 11.00 5.77
CA LEU A 65 8.80 9.68 5.26
C LEU A 65 8.15 9.76 3.88
N ASN A 66 7.23 10.71 3.66
CA ASN A 66 6.60 10.92 2.35
C ASN A 66 7.61 11.32 1.26
N THR A 67 8.65 12.06 1.63
CA THR A 67 9.74 12.42 0.71
C THR A 67 10.55 11.17 0.35
N ALA A 68 10.97 10.41 1.36
CA ALA A 68 11.71 9.17 1.16
C ALA A 68 10.94 8.15 0.30
N ILE A 69 9.62 7.99 0.52
CA ILE A 69 8.76 7.11 -0.29
C ILE A 69 8.80 7.54 -1.76
N LYS A 70 8.64 8.83 -2.06
CA LYS A 70 8.67 9.33 -3.44
C LYS A 70 10.03 9.12 -4.11
N ASP A 71 11.10 9.35 -3.36
CA ASP A 71 12.46 9.15 -3.88
C ASP A 71 12.73 7.66 -4.16
N LEU A 72 12.26 6.76 -3.29
CA LEU A 72 12.32 5.32 -3.50
C LEU A 72 11.45 4.87 -4.67
N ASP A 73 10.23 5.38 -4.81
CA ASP A 73 9.35 5.08 -5.94
C ASP A 73 10.02 5.44 -7.27
N ARG A 74 10.65 6.62 -7.34
CA ARG A 74 11.42 7.06 -8.52
C ARG A 74 12.61 6.13 -8.78
N ALA A 75 13.41 5.83 -7.76
CA ALA A 75 14.56 4.95 -7.91
C ALA A 75 14.15 3.54 -8.36
N ILE A 76 13.04 3.00 -7.83
CA ILE A 76 12.49 1.71 -8.24
C ILE A 76 12.07 1.75 -9.71
N ALA A 77 11.34 2.80 -10.13
CA ALA A 77 10.93 2.97 -11.52
C ALA A 77 12.14 3.00 -12.47
N GLU A 78 13.17 3.81 -12.16
CA GLU A 78 14.40 3.87 -12.96
C GLU A 78 15.10 2.51 -13.06
N LYS A 79 15.16 1.75 -11.95
CA LYS A 79 15.82 0.45 -11.93
C LYS A 79 15.07 -0.63 -12.70
N ILE A 80 13.74 -0.69 -12.58
CA ILE A 80 12.98 -1.67 -13.37
C ILE A 80 12.96 -1.30 -14.85
N ASP A 81 12.93 -0.02 -15.20
CA ASP A 81 12.97 0.43 -16.59
C ASP A 81 14.30 0.06 -17.27
N ALA A 82 15.41 0.09 -16.53
CA ALA A 82 16.73 -0.30 -17.01
C ALA A 82 17.00 -1.82 -16.96
N HIS A 83 16.13 -2.59 -16.28
CA HIS A 83 16.35 -4.03 -16.11
C HIS A 83 15.99 -4.81 -17.38
N PRO A 84 16.81 -5.79 -17.84
CA PRO A 84 16.52 -6.57 -19.05
C PRO A 84 15.13 -7.20 -19.07
N ASP A 85 14.66 -7.68 -17.92
CA ASP A 85 13.34 -8.28 -17.77
C ASP A 85 12.24 -7.33 -17.29
N GLY A 86 12.54 -6.04 -17.14
CA GLY A 86 11.61 -5.07 -16.59
C GLY A 86 10.31 -4.97 -17.40
N GLU A 87 10.40 -5.05 -18.73
CA GLU A 87 9.22 -5.10 -19.62
C GLU A 87 8.34 -6.33 -19.35
N ILE A 88 8.94 -7.50 -19.11
CA ILE A 88 8.20 -8.75 -18.85
C ILE A 88 7.36 -8.60 -17.58
N PHE A 89 7.95 -8.17 -16.46
CA PHE A 89 7.22 -8.04 -15.20
C PHE A 89 6.23 -6.87 -15.19
N ARG A 90 6.50 -5.78 -15.93
CA ARG A 90 5.54 -4.67 -16.08
C ARG A 90 4.35 -5.02 -16.96
N SER A 91 4.47 -6.04 -17.83
CA SER A 91 3.34 -6.51 -18.66
C SER A 91 2.20 -7.15 -17.86
N PHE A 92 2.44 -7.49 -16.58
CA PHE A 92 1.44 -8.13 -15.73
C PHE A 92 0.23 -7.22 -15.45
N PRO A 93 -1.01 -7.73 -15.55
CA PRO A 93 -2.21 -6.92 -15.42
C PRO A 93 -2.31 -6.30 -14.03
N ARG A 94 -2.29 -4.96 -13.97
CA ARG A 94 -2.39 -4.17 -12.73
C ARG A 94 -1.32 -4.50 -11.66
N ALA A 95 -0.16 -5.03 -12.05
CA ALA A 95 0.96 -5.14 -11.11
C ALA A 95 1.41 -3.74 -10.65
N GLY A 96 1.56 -2.80 -11.59
CA GLY A 96 2.14 -1.49 -11.29
C GLY A 96 3.65 -1.59 -10.99
N THR A 97 4.35 -0.47 -11.04
CA THR A 97 5.82 -0.43 -11.05
C THR A 97 6.46 -1.05 -9.80
N VAL A 98 5.99 -0.68 -8.61
CA VAL A 98 6.58 -1.13 -7.34
C VAL A 98 6.41 -2.64 -7.13
N ASN A 99 5.21 -3.16 -7.38
CA ASN A 99 4.93 -4.58 -7.18
C ASN A 99 5.61 -5.44 -8.26
N ALA A 100 5.62 -5.00 -9.53
CA ALA A 100 6.37 -5.67 -10.58
C ALA A 100 7.87 -5.75 -10.24
N ALA A 101 8.47 -4.64 -9.77
CA ALA A 101 9.86 -4.60 -9.35
C ALA A 101 10.14 -5.50 -8.14
N GLN A 102 9.21 -5.55 -7.18
CA GLN A 102 9.33 -6.43 -6.03
C GLN A 102 9.27 -7.91 -6.44
N ILE A 103 8.37 -8.30 -7.35
CA ILE A 103 8.31 -9.68 -7.86
C ILE A 103 9.63 -10.06 -8.52
N LEU A 104 10.13 -9.21 -9.41
CA LEU A 104 11.40 -9.42 -10.10
C LEU A 104 12.57 -9.53 -9.11
N ALA A 105 12.69 -8.60 -8.16
CA ALA A 105 13.78 -8.57 -7.19
C ALA A 105 13.76 -9.77 -6.23
N GLU A 106 12.58 -10.21 -5.80
CA GLU A 106 12.44 -11.32 -4.85
C GLU A 106 12.53 -12.71 -5.52
N TRP A 107 12.27 -12.79 -6.83
CA TRP A 107 12.60 -13.98 -7.62
C TRP A 107 14.12 -14.05 -7.86
N GLY A 108 14.74 -12.95 -8.28
CA GLY A 108 16.17 -12.85 -8.55
C GLY A 108 16.59 -13.39 -9.93
N ASP A 109 17.91 -13.43 -10.14
CA ASP A 109 18.49 -13.59 -11.49
C ASP A 109 18.84 -15.04 -11.87
N ALA A 110 18.93 -15.95 -10.89
CA ALA A 110 19.26 -17.36 -11.11
C ALA A 110 18.03 -18.19 -11.52
N ARG A 111 17.42 -17.84 -12.66
CA ARG A 111 16.16 -18.46 -13.12
C ARG A 111 16.32 -19.92 -13.49
N GLU A 112 17.49 -20.27 -14.01
CA GLU A 112 17.90 -21.63 -14.34
C GLU A 112 17.90 -22.57 -13.13
N ALA A 113 17.96 -22.04 -11.90
CA ALA A 113 17.80 -22.84 -10.69
C ALA A 113 16.37 -23.39 -10.52
N PHE A 114 15.39 -22.84 -11.26
CA PHE A 114 13.98 -23.20 -11.18
C PHE A 114 13.51 -23.85 -12.49
N GLY A 115 13.64 -25.17 -12.58
CA GLY A 115 13.27 -25.92 -13.78
C GLY A 115 11.76 -26.02 -14.07
N HIS A 116 10.89 -25.51 -13.19
CA HIS A 116 9.44 -25.54 -13.38
C HIS A 116 8.76 -24.34 -12.70
N PRO A 117 7.69 -23.74 -13.26
CA PRO A 117 6.94 -22.65 -12.63
C PRO A 117 6.46 -22.97 -11.21
N ASP A 118 6.12 -24.24 -10.93
CA ASP A 118 5.73 -24.69 -9.60
C ASP A 118 6.82 -24.50 -8.54
N ALA A 119 8.10 -24.50 -8.95
CA ALA A 119 9.21 -24.23 -8.04
C ALA A 119 9.20 -22.78 -7.56
N ILE A 120 8.76 -21.83 -8.40
CA ILE A 120 8.57 -20.43 -8.03
C ILE A 120 7.33 -20.25 -7.16
N ALA A 121 6.22 -20.92 -7.51
CA ALA A 121 5.04 -20.94 -6.66
C ALA A 121 5.36 -21.51 -5.26
N ALA A 122 6.25 -22.50 -5.20
CA ALA A 122 6.77 -23.07 -3.96
C ALA A 122 7.70 -22.10 -3.21
N LEU A 123 8.58 -21.37 -3.91
CA LEU A 123 9.43 -20.34 -3.33
C LEU A 123 8.60 -19.20 -2.72
N ALA A 124 7.57 -18.75 -3.42
CA ALA A 124 6.57 -17.80 -2.93
C ALA A 124 5.66 -18.41 -1.85
N GLY A 125 5.74 -19.72 -1.63
CA GLY A 125 4.94 -20.45 -0.65
C GLY A 125 3.44 -20.38 -0.92
N ILE A 126 3.06 -20.35 -2.20
CA ILE A 126 1.68 -20.39 -2.73
C ILE A 126 1.29 -21.84 -3.04
N THR A 127 2.27 -22.72 -3.28
CA THR A 127 2.03 -24.16 -3.40
C THR A 127 1.64 -24.77 -2.04
N PRO A 128 0.51 -25.50 -1.95
CA PRO A 128 0.11 -26.16 -0.72
C PRO A 128 1.07 -27.31 -0.35
N VAL A 129 1.21 -27.59 0.94
CA VAL A 129 1.94 -28.76 1.44
C VAL A 129 0.92 -29.79 1.88
N THR A 130 0.85 -30.89 1.12
CA THR A 130 0.00 -32.04 1.46
C THR A 130 0.81 -33.09 2.21
N LYS A 131 0.32 -33.49 3.38
CA LYS A 131 0.86 -34.60 4.19
C LYS A 131 -0.21 -35.68 4.27
N ALA A 132 0.11 -36.88 3.81
CA ALA A 132 -0.82 -38.01 3.82
C ALA A 132 -0.13 -39.28 4.29
N SER A 133 -0.80 -40.08 5.11
CA SER A 133 -0.27 -41.31 5.70
C SER A 133 -1.31 -42.43 5.72
N GLY A 134 -2.04 -42.66 4.62
CA GLY A 134 -3.02 -43.75 4.46
C GLY A 134 -4.29 -43.65 5.33
N LYS A 135 -4.16 -43.29 6.61
CA LYS A 135 -5.22 -43.06 7.60
C LYS A 135 -5.57 -41.58 7.76
N GLN A 136 -4.66 -40.67 7.36
CA GLN A 136 -4.79 -39.23 7.56
C GLN A 136 -4.34 -38.47 6.32
N ARG A 137 -4.99 -37.35 6.04
CA ARG A 137 -4.64 -36.41 4.97
C ARG A 137 -4.84 -34.98 5.48
N GLY A 138 -3.80 -34.16 5.40
CA GLY A 138 -3.84 -32.75 5.77
C GLY A 138 -3.18 -31.89 4.71
N VAL A 139 -3.75 -30.70 4.48
CA VAL A 139 -3.19 -29.68 3.58
C VAL A 139 -2.88 -28.45 4.41
N SER A 140 -1.70 -27.88 4.24
CA SER A 140 -1.22 -26.73 5.00
C SER A 140 -0.47 -25.74 4.10
N PHE A 141 -0.33 -24.51 4.57
CA PHE A 141 0.54 -23.53 3.91
C PHE A 141 2.01 -23.91 4.06
N ARG A 142 2.81 -23.57 3.03
CA ARG A 142 4.26 -23.70 3.08
C ARG A 142 4.86 -22.57 3.90
N TRP A 143 5.31 -22.84 5.12
CA TRP A 143 5.90 -21.80 5.98
C TRP A 143 7.37 -21.48 5.69
N ALA A 144 8.12 -22.45 5.18
CA ALA A 144 9.49 -22.28 4.71
C ALA A 144 9.49 -21.78 3.25
N CYS A 145 9.48 -20.46 3.07
CA CYS A 145 9.34 -19.78 1.78
C CYS A 145 9.87 -18.34 1.86
N ASN A 146 10.04 -17.69 0.71
CA ASN A 146 10.25 -16.24 0.67
C ASN A 146 8.92 -15.50 0.96
N LYS A 147 8.80 -14.94 2.17
CA LYS A 147 7.59 -14.21 2.62
C LYS A 147 7.39 -12.88 1.89
N ARG A 148 8.44 -12.25 1.38
CA ARG A 148 8.35 -11.01 0.61
C ARG A 148 7.86 -11.30 -0.81
N LEU A 149 8.39 -12.35 -1.45
CA LEU A 149 7.85 -12.83 -2.73
C LEU A 149 6.38 -13.24 -2.59
N ARG A 150 6.02 -13.93 -1.49
CA ARG A 150 4.61 -14.23 -1.19
C ARG A 150 3.76 -12.96 -1.22
N GLN A 151 4.14 -11.96 -0.43
CA GLN A 151 3.39 -10.70 -0.33
C GLN A 151 3.26 -10.05 -1.70
N ALA A 152 4.33 -10.02 -2.49
CA ALA A 152 4.35 -9.44 -3.82
C ALA A 152 3.37 -10.15 -4.76
N ILE A 153 3.41 -11.49 -4.82
CA ILE A 153 2.52 -12.27 -5.69
C ILE A 153 1.07 -12.21 -5.21
N THR A 154 0.79 -12.27 -3.90
CA THR A 154 -0.60 -12.16 -3.42
C THR A 154 -1.18 -10.77 -3.64
N THR A 155 -0.34 -9.72 -3.57
CA THR A 155 -0.74 -8.35 -3.92
C THR A 155 -1.06 -8.25 -5.41
N PHE A 156 -0.20 -8.83 -6.27
CA PHE A 156 -0.47 -8.93 -7.70
C PHE A 156 -1.78 -9.68 -7.98
N ALA A 157 -1.99 -10.85 -7.37
CA ALA A 157 -3.20 -11.64 -7.55
C ALA A 157 -4.46 -10.83 -7.20
N ASP A 158 -4.48 -10.18 -6.02
CA ASP A 158 -5.59 -9.33 -5.60
C ASP A 158 -5.85 -8.16 -6.57
N ASN A 159 -4.79 -7.54 -7.09
CA ASN A 159 -4.91 -6.46 -8.07
C ASN A 159 -5.40 -6.96 -9.44
N SER A 160 -4.89 -8.10 -9.90
CA SER A 160 -5.11 -8.61 -11.26
C SER A 160 -6.58 -8.95 -11.54
N ARG A 161 -7.32 -9.46 -10.55
CA ARG A 161 -8.77 -9.76 -10.67
C ARG A 161 -9.63 -8.54 -11.01
N HIS A 162 -9.11 -7.32 -10.81
CA HIS A 162 -9.79 -6.07 -11.15
C HIS A 162 -9.61 -5.62 -12.61
N ALA A 163 -8.89 -6.39 -13.44
CA ALA A 163 -8.77 -6.15 -14.89
C ALA A 163 -8.76 -7.43 -15.73
N SER A 164 -8.51 -8.58 -15.13
CA SER A 164 -8.44 -9.87 -15.82
C SER A 164 -9.69 -10.71 -15.51
N PRO A 165 -10.50 -11.10 -16.52
CA PRO A 165 -11.65 -11.99 -16.33
C PRO A 165 -11.29 -13.42 -15.90
N TRP A 166 -10.03 -13.82 -16.09
CA TRP A 166 -9.53 -15.16 -15.80
C TRP A 166 -8.81 -15.26 -14.44
N ALA A 167 -8.68 -14.14 -13.72
CA ALA A 167 -8.03 -14.05 -12.42
C ALA A 167 -9.01 -14.14 -11.24
#